data_AF-A0A9X4MPE0-F1
#
_entry.id   AF-A0A9X4MPE0-F1
#
_cell.length_a   1.000
_cell.length_b   1.000
_cell.length_c   1.000
_cell.angle_alpha   90.00
_cell.angle_beta   90.00
_cell.angle_gamma   90.00
#
_symmetry.space_group_name_H-M   'P 1'
#
loop_
_entity.id
_entity.type
_entity.pdbx_description
1 polymer ?
#
loop_
_entity_poly.entity_id
_entity_poly.type
_entity_poly.pdbx_seq_one_letter_code
_entity_poly.pdbx_strand_id
1 'polypeptide(L)'
;MLVHASTNRPPKGEENPILMAALMAMGTNIGLTKMADATPGITYHQMANAAQWRLYDDAISRAQSTLVNFQKKLTLASYWGDGTTSSSDGMRVQVGVSSLHAEANPHYGTGKGATIYRFTSDQFSSFYTKVINT
;
A
#
# COMPACT_ATOMS: atom_id res chain seq x y z
N MET A 1 1.58 -6.71 11.59
CA MET A 1 1.86 -5.48 12.38
C MET A 1 3.11 -4.80 11.83
N LEU A 2 3.15 -3.47 11.82
CA LEU A 2 4.23 -2.64 11.27
C LEU A 2 5.39 -2.48 12.26
N VAL A 3 6.14 -3.57 12.43
CA VAL A 3 7.29 -3.63 13.34
C VAL A 3 8.53 -3.00 12.71
N HIS A 4 9.50 -2.62 13.54
CA HIS A 4 10.76 -2.04 13.09
C HIS A 4 11.64 -3.12 12.45
N ALA A 5 12.14 -2.91 11.23
CA ALA A 5 12.81 -3.95 10.44
C ALA A 5 14.02 -4.60 11.13
N SER A 6 14.85 -3.81 11.82
CA SER A 6 16.03 -4.33 12.55
C SER A 6 15.70 -4.92 13.94
N THR A 7 14.80 -4.29 14.70
CA THR A 7 14.62 -4.61 16.13
C THR A 7 13.35 -5.42 16.42
N ASN A 8 12.50 -5.62 15.42
CA ASN A 8 11.15 -6.21 15.54
C ASN A 8 10.25 -5.56 16.59
N ARG A 9 10.56 -4.35 17.05
CA ARG A 9 9.76 -3.64 18.05
C ARG A 9 8.51 -3.03 17.42
N PRO A 10 7.33 -3.14 18.08
CA PRO A 10 6.14 -2.43 17.65
C PRO A 10 6.32 -0.91 17.83
N PRO A 11 5.57 -0.08 17.10
CA PRO A 11 5.56 1.36 17.32
C PRO A 11 5.00 1.70 18.71
N LYS A 12 5.55 2.73 19.36
CA LYS A 12 5.14 3.17 20.71
C LYS A 12 5.02 4.68 20.80
N GLY A 13 4.06 5.16 21.60
CA GLY A 13 3.87 6.59 21.89
C GLY A 13 3.73 7.42 20.62
N GLU A 14 4.58 8.43 20.51
CA GLU A 14 4.66 9.38 19.39
C GLU A 14 4.97 8.74 18.03
N GLU A 15 5.48 7.50 17.97
CA GLU A 15 5.73 6.83 16.69
C GLU A 15 4.43 6.46 15.95
N ASN A 16 3.33 6.27 16.67
CA ASN A 16 2.04 5.90 16.06
C ASN A 16 1.48 6.98 15.12
N PRO A 17 1.33 8.25 15.55
CA PRO A 17 0.85 9.30 14.65
C PRO A 17 1.82 9.56 13.50
N ILE A 18 3.13 9.47 13.72
CA ILE A 18 4.15 9.60 12.65
C ILE A 18 3.98 8.50 11.59
N LEU A 19 3.81 7.25 12.03
CA LEU A 19 3.61 6.11 11.14
C LEU A 19 2.29 6.24 10.35
N MET A 20 1.24 6.73 11.00
CA MET A 20 -0.05 7.00 10.34
C MET A 20 0.10 8.09 9.27
N ALA A 21 0.79 9.18 9.57
CA ALA A 21 1.06 10.25 8.61
C ALA A 21 1.87 9.73 7.42
N ALA A 22 2.91 8.91 7.65
CA ALA A 22 3.70 8.29 6.59
C ALA A 22 2.86 7.34 5.70
N LEU A 23 2.01 6.51 6.31
CA LEU A 23 1.07 5.64 5.58
C LEU A 23 0.11 6.45 4.72
N MET A 24 -0.48 7.50 5.27
CA MET A 24 -1.39 8.39 4.53
C MET A 24 -0.67 9.06 3.37
N ALA A 25 0.52 9.62 3.62
CA ALA A 25 1.29 10.34 2.61
C ALA A 25 1.59 9.51 1.37
N MET A 26 1.99 8.24 1.57
CA MET A 26 2.25 7.31 0.48
C MET A 26 0.95 6.74 -0.12
N GLY A 27 -0.01 6.38 0.73
CA GLY A 27 -1.28 5.77 0.32
C GLY A 27 -2.18 6.70 -0.49
N THR A 28 -2.09 8.01 -0.27
CA THR A 28 -2.85 9.02 -1.03
C THR A 28 -2.04 9.69 -2.13
N ASN A 29 -0.79 9.27 -2.35
CA ASN A 29 0.13 9.87 -3.33
C ASN A 29 0.35 11.40 -3.13
N ILE A 30 0.21 11.89 -1.90
CA ILE A 30 0.53 13.29 -1.54
C ILE A 30 2.05 13.47 -1.40
N GLY A 31 2.74 12.42 -0.95
CA GLY A 31 4.17 12.43 -0.66
C GLY A 31 4.49 12.98 0.74
N LEU A 32 5.64 12.59 1.28
CA LEU A 32 6.02 12.90 2.67
C LEU A 32 6.22 14.41 2.90
N THR A 33 6.72 15.14 1.91
CA THR A 33 6.97 16.59 2.04
C THR A 33 5.68 17.36 2.23
N LYS A 34 4.71 17.18 1.33
CA LYS A 34 3.40 17.85 1.42
C LYS A 34 2.60 17.37 2.64
N MET A 35 2.76 16.11 3.04
CA MET A 35 2.15 15.64 4.28
C MET A 35 2.73 16.37 5.50
N ALA A 36 4.04 16.62 5.54
CA ALA A 36 4.67 17.35 6.65
C ALA A 36 4.12 18.77 6.77
N ASP A 37 3.87 19.45 5.64
CA ASP A 37 3.22 20.75 5.61
C ASP A 37 1.77 20.70 6.13
N ALA A 38 1.08 19.57 5.91
CA ALA A 38 -0.30 19.35 6.32
C ALA A 38 -0.45 18.82 7.77
N THR A 39 0.62 18.35 8.40
CA THR A 39 0.60 17.76 9.75
C THR A 39 1.50 18.53 10.72
N PRO A 40 0.99 19.57 11.39
CA PRO A 40 1.76 20.31 12.39
C PRO A 40 2.31 19.38 13.49
N GLY A 41 3.61 19.48 13.76
CA GLY A 41 4.29 18.66 14.77
C GLY A 41 4.90 17.35 14.25
N ILE A 42 4.64 16.96 12.98
CA ILE A 42 5.28 15.80 12.35
C ILE A 42 6.15 16.28 11.18
N THR A 43 7.45 16.04 11.28
CA THR A 43 8.43 16.44 10.28
C THR A 43 8.57 15.41 9.17
N TYR A 44 9.03 15.86 8.00
CA TYR A 44 9.45 14.98 6.90
C TYR A 44 10.42 13.88 7.37
N HIS A 45 11.44 14.24 8.17
CA HIS A 45 12.46 13.29 8.61
C HIS A 45 11.90 12.18 9.50
N GLN A 46 10.96 12.51 10.37
CA GLN A 46 10.25 11.53 11.20
C GLN A 46 9.46 10.55 10.33
N MET A 47 8.71 11.04 9.34
CA MET A 47 7.97 10.18 8.42
C MET A 47 8.89 9.35 7.52
N ALA A 48 9.98 9.93 7.00
CA ALA A 48 10.95 9.22 6.17
C ALA A 48 11.61 8.07 6.95
N ASN A 49 11.95 8.31 8.22
CA ASN A 49 12.46 7.26 9.10
C ASN A 49 11.41 6.15 9.34
N ALA A 50 10.17 6.52 9.65
CA ALA A 50 9.09 5.56 9.85
C ALA A 50 8.80 4.74 8.58
N ALA A 51 8.78 5.37 7.41
CA ALA A 51 8.59 4.70 6.13
C ALA A 51 9.72 3.70 5.86
N GLN A 52 10.97 4.13 5.99
CA GLN A 52 12.15 3.29 5.75
C GLN A 52 12.18 2.06 6.65
N TRP A 53 11.91 2.23 7.95
CA TRP A 53 12.13 1.18 8.94
C TRP A 53 10.90 0.33 9.25
N ARG A 54 9.70 0.76 8.86
CA ARG A 54 8.46 0.06 9.23
C ARG A 54 7.52 -0.26 8.06
N LEU A 55 7.68 0.39 6.91
CA LEU A 55 6.79 0.24 5.74
C LEU A 55 7.44 -0.57 4.60
N TYR A 56 8.31 -1.52 4.95
CA TYR A 56 8.90 -2.49 4.02
C TYR A 56 7.88 -3.55 3.58
N ASP A 57 8.09 -4.13 2.40
CA ASP A 57 7.12 -5.01 1.71
C ASP A 57 6.50 -6.09 2.60
N ASP A 58 7.34 -6.84 3.31
CA ASP A 58 6.92 -7.90 4.22
C ASP A 58 6.02 -7.38 5.37
N ALA A 59 6.32 -6.20 5.91
CA ALA A 59 5.50 -5.59 6.96
C ALA A 59 4.13 -5.14 6.43
N ILE A 60 4.11 -4.54 5.24
CA ILE A 60 2.88 -4.14 4.55
C ILE A 60 2.02 -5.36 4.22
N SER A 61 2.62 -6.41 3.66
CA SER A 61 1.93 -7.67 3.34
C SER A 61 1.29 -8.32 4.57
N ARG A 62 2.01 -8.37 5.70
CA ARG A 62 1.44 -8.85 6.98
C ARG A 62 0.33 -7.94 7.51
N ALA A 63 0.48 -6.62 7.39
CA ALA A 63 -0.55 -5.67 7.81
C ALA A 63 -1.83 -5.83 6.97
N GLN A 64 -1.71 -5.93 5.65
CA GLN A 64 -2.81 -6.20 4.73
C GLN A 64 -3.51 -7.51 5.07
N SER A 65 -2.74 -8.60 5.27
CA SER A 65 -3.29 -9.91 5.67
C SER A 65 -4.09 -9.82 6.97
N THR A 66 -3.63 -9.00 7.92
CA THR A 66 -4.34 -8.79 9.20
C THR A 66 -5.69 -8.12 8.96
N LEU A 67 -5.73 -7.09 8.12
CA LEU A 67 -6.95 -6.36 7.77
C LEU A 67 -7.95 -7.24 7.00
N VAL A 68 -7.48 -7.97 5.98
CA VAL A 68 -8.29 -8.90 5.19
C VAL A 68 -8.90 -9.99 6.08
N ASN A 69 -8.09 -10.61 6.95
CA ASN A 69 -8.56 -11.64 7.87
C ASN A 69 -9.57 -11.09 8.90
N PHE A 70 -9.45 -9.82 9.27
CA PHE A 70 -10.44 -9.16 10.11
C PHE A 70 -11.75 -8.93 9.36
N GLN A 71 -11.69 -8.35 8.14
CA GLN A 71 -12.85 -8.12 7.30
C GLN A 71 -13.63 -9.41 7.03
N LYS A 72 -12.93 -10.51 6.73
CA LYS A 72 -13.54 -11.83 6.50
C LYS A 72 -14.39 -12.35 7.67
N LYS A 73 -14.10 -11.92 8.91
CA LYS A 73 -14.86 -12.32 10.11
C LYS A 73 -16.12 -11.50 10.34
N LEU A 74 -16.28 -10.39 9.62
CA LEU A 74 -17.46 -9.53 9.77
C LEU A 74 -18.65 -10.17 9.06
N THR A 75 -19.80 -10.22 9.72
CA THR A 75 -21.06 -10.69 9.13
C THR A 75 -21.44 -9.93 7.86
N LEU A 76 -21.00 -8.67 7.74
CA LEU A 76 -21.20 -7.91 6.53
C LEU A 76 -20.53 -8.64 5.35
N ALA A 77 -19.25 -9.01 5.43
CA ALA A 77 -18.53 -9.63 4.30
C ALA A 77 -19.23 -10.87 3.70
N SER A 78 -19.95 -11.67 4.51
CA SER A 78 -20.65 -12.86 4.03
C SER A 78 -21.83 -12.60 3.09
N TYR A 79 -22.38 -11.38 3.04
CA TYR A 79 -23.45 -11.07 2.06
C TYR A 79 -22.92 -10.91 0.63
N TRP A 80 -21.62 -10.70 0.45
CA TRP A 80 -21.00 -10.52 -0.87
C TRP A 80 -20.47 -11.83 -1.44
N GLY A 81 -20.00 -12.74 -0.57
CA GLY A 81 -19.50 -14.05 -0.97
C GLY A 81 -19.02 -14.87 0.23
N ASP A 82 -18.64 -16.11 -0.01
CA ASP A 82 -18.16 -17.04 1.02
C ASP A 82 -16.63 -17.01 1.21
N GLY A 83 -15.92 -16.21 0.40
CA GLY A 83 -14.47 -16.07 0.49
C GLY A 83 -13.71 -17.17 -0.23
N THR A 84 -14.36 -17.91 -1.15
CA THR A 84 -13.74 -19.01 -1.91
C THR A 84 -13.33 -18.62 -3.33
N THR A 85 -13.88 -17.53 -3.86
CA THR A 85 -13.57 -17.05 -5.21
C THR A 85 -12.88 -15.69 -5.19
N SER A 86 -12.12 -15.41 -6.25
CA SER A 86 -11.43 -14.14 -6.44
C SER A 86 -11.35 -13.78 -7.92
N SER A 87 -11.31 -12.48 -8.20
CA SER A 87 -10.98 -11.94 -9.51
C SER A 87 -9.67 -11.15 -9.43
N SER A 88 -9.00 -11.02 -10.57
CA SER A 88 -7.75 -10.26 -10.69
C SER A 88 -7.80 -9.36 -11.90
N ASP A 89 -7.36 -8.12 -11.77
CA ASP A 89 -7.32 -7.17 -12.87
C ASP A 89 -6.04 -6.30 -12.80
N GLY A 90 -5.61 -5.79 -13.96
CA GLY A 90 -4.42 -4.98 -14.14
C GLY A 90 -4.76 -3.51 -14.38
N MET A 91 -4.43 -2.64 -13.41
CA MET A 91 -4.55 -1.20 -13.59
C MET A 91 -3.23 -0.60 -14.03
N ARG A 92 -3.18 -0.06 -15.25
CA ARG A 92 -1.98 0.63 -15.76
C ARG A 92 -1.92 2.07 -15.27
N VAL A 93 -0.79 2.43 -14.68
CA VAL A 93 -0.49 3.79 -14.20
C VAL A 93 0.68 4.35 -15.00
N GLN A 94 0.54 5.55 -15.54
CA GLN A 94 1.65 6.23 -16.21
C GLN A 94 2.73 6.61 -15.20
N VAL A 95 3.99 6.33 -15.54
CA VAL A 95 5.13 6.60 -14.68
C VAL A 95 6.04 7.59 -15.41
N GLY A 96 6.13 8.81 -14.88
CA GLY A 96 6.96 9.88 -15.46
C GLY A 96 8.46 9.73 -15.19
N VAL A 97 8.84 8.80 -14.32
CA VAL A 97 10.24 8.51 -13.95
C VAL A 97 10.72 7.20 -14.56
N SER A 98 12.02 7.06 -14.77
CA SER A 98 12.59 5.79 -15.22
C SER A 98 12.38 4.73 -14.14
N SER A 99 11.69 3.64 -14.48
CA SER A 99 11.43 2.50 -13.59
C SER A 99 11.68 1.21 -14.36
N LEU A 100 12.21 0.21 -13.67
CA LEU A 100 12.50 -1.12 -14.24
C LEU A 100 11.24 -1.80 -14.82
N HIS A 101 10.08 -1.45 -14.26
CA HIS A 101 8.78 -2.01 -14.66
C HIS A 101 7.94 -1.05 -15.53
N ALA A 102 8.54 0.05 -16.00
CA ALA A 102 7.84 1.04 -16.82
C ALA A 102 8.21 0.86 -18.30
N GLU A 103 7.36 0.17 -19.04
CA GLU A 103 7.51 -0.04 -20.48
C GLU A 103 6.51 0.82 -21.27
N ALA A 104 6.80 1.09 -22.54
CA ALA A 104 5.86 1.76 -23.44
C ALA A 104 4.93 0.72 -24.05
N ASN A 105 3.61 0.92 -23.97
CA ASN A 105 2.63 0.05 -24.59
C ASN A 105 1.66 0.89 -25.43
N PRO A 106 1.70 0.78 -26.78
CA PRO A 106 0.86 1.57 -27.69
C PRO A 106 -0.65 1.44 -27.46
N HIS A 107 -1.11 0.32 -26.88
CA HIS A 107 -2.52 0.14 -26.52
C HIS A 107 -3.00 1.15 -25.47
N TYR A 108 -2.09 1.65 -24.64
CA TYR A 108 -2.36 2.60 -23.54
C TYR A 108 -1.72 3.99 -23.78
N GLY A 109 -1.33 4.28 -25.02
CA GLY A 109 -0.66 5.53 -25.43
C GLY A 109 0.85 5.40 -25.55
N THR A 110 1.54 6.53 -25.74
CA THR A 110 2.99 6.58 -25.99
C THR A 110 3.84 6.71 -24.72
N GLY A 111 3.22 6.96 -23.58
CA GLY A 111 3.89 7.10 -22.29
C GLY A 111 4.33 5.77 -21.68
N LYS A 112 5.44 5.77 -20.94
CA LYS A 112 5.85 4.63 -20.12
C LYS A 112 4.88 4.48 -18.94
N GLY A 113 4.54 3.24 -18.62
CA GLY A 113 3.63 2.93 -17.52
C GLY A 113 3.94 1.58 -16.90
N ALA A 114 3.56 1.43 -15.64
CA ALA A 114 3.64 0.18 -14.92
C ALA A 114 2.22 -0.34 -14.67
N THR A 115 2.03 -1.66 -14.72
CA THR A 115 0.72 -2.28 -14.48
C THR A 115 0.67 -2.87 -13.09
N ILE A 116 -0.27 -2.37 -12.30
CA ILE A 116 -0.56 -2.86 -10.96
C ILE A 116 -1.60 -3.96 -11.09
N TYR A 117 -1.16 -5.21 -10.97
CA TYR A 117 -2.01 -6.38 -11.01
C TYR A 117 -2.53 -6.69 -9.61
N ARG A 118 -3.84 -6.56 -9.40
CA ARG A 118 -4.49 -6.66 -8.09
C ARG A 118 -5.49 -7.80 -8.07
N PHE A 119 -5.55 -8.50 -6.94
CA PHE A 119 -6.50 -9.58 -6.67
C PHE A 119 -7.50 -9.16 -5.61
N THR A 120 -8.77 -9.37 -5.90
CA THR A 120 -9.91 -9.04 -5.04
C THR A 120 -10.74 -10.29 -4.83
N SER A 121 -11.02 -10.63 -3.57
CA SER A 121 -11.95 -11.72 -3.23
C SER A 121 -13.39 -11.30 -3.53
N ASP A 122 -14.27 -12.29 -3.72
CA ASP A 122 -15.73 -12.14 -3.70
C ASP A 122 -16.31 -11.43 -2.46
N GLN A 123 -15.54 -11.30 -1.38
CA GLN A 123 -15.86 -10.48 -0.21
C GLN A 123 -15.34 -9.03 -0.31
N PHE A 124 -14.94 -8.59 -1.50
CA PHE A 124 -14.46 -7.24 -1.82
C PHE A 124 -13.18 -6.80 -1.09
N SER A 125 -12.44 -7.73 -0.50
CA SER A 125 -11.12 -7.46 0.08
C SER A 125 -10.02 -7.62 -0.96
N SER A 126 -9.15 -6.62 -1.11
CA SER A 126 -7.92 -6.72 -1.90
C SER A 126 -6.84 -7.41 -1.08
N PHE A 127 -6.36 -8.59 -1.49
CA PHE A 127 -5.45 -9.41 -0.67
C PHE A 127 -4.06 -9.62 -1.29
N TYR A 128 -3.89 -9.35 -2.58
CA TYR A 128 -2.59 -9.46 -3.23
C TYR A 128 -2.45 -8.40 -4.31
N THR A 129 -1.25 -7.89 -4.50
CA THR A 129 -0.92 -6.92 -5.54
C THR A 129 0.52 -7.17 -6.02
N LYS A 130 0.73 -7.10 -7.32
CA LYS A 130 2.03 -7.25 -7.96
C LYS A 130 2.18 -6.23 -9.08
N VAL A 131 3.34 -5.60 -9.15
CA VAL A 131 3.68 -4.75 -10.31
C VAL A 131 4.23 -5.65 -11.41
N ILE A 132 3.66 -5.56 -12.61
CA ILE A 132 4.04 -6.34 -13.79
C ILE A 132 4.28 -5.41 -14.98
N ASN A 133 5.05 -5.91 -15.95
CA ASN A 133 5.26 -5.25 -17.23
C ASN A 133 4.20 -5.73 -18.22
N THR A 134 3.66 -4.79 -18.99
CA THR A 134 2.67 -5.03 -20.05
C THR A 134 2.83 -3.98 -21.12
#